data_AF-A0AA39FI61-F1
#
_entry.id   AF-A0AA39FI61-F1
#
_cell.length_a   1.000
_cell.length_b   1.000
_cell.length_c   1.000
_cell.angle_alpha   90.00
_cell.angle_beta   90.00
_cell.angle_gamma   90.00
#
_symmetry.space_group_name_H-M   'P 1'
#
loop_
_entity.id
_entity.type
_entity.pdbx_description
1 polymer ?
#
loop_
_entity_poly.entity_id
_entity_poly.type
_entity_poly.pdbx_seq_one_letter_code
_entity_poly.pdbx_strand_id
1 'polypeptide(L)' 'MCFVGLVHSDNSTIGNISALTSTGSATSLSWGEWTPWSKWSPCTRSCGGGLSRQTRRCKRKPCKGKSSVKFKICNNQ' A
#
# COMPACT_ATOMS: atom_id res chain seq x y z
N MET A 1 13.48 18.77 23.03
CA MET A 1 12.21 19.25 22.45
C MET A 1 12.32 19.09 20.94
N CYS A 2 11.71 18.05 20.37
CA CYS A 2 11.65 17.89 18.92
C CYS A 2 10.49 18.72 18.40
N PHE A 3 10.78 19.91 17.91
CA PHE A 3 9.81 20.72 17.18
C PHE A 3 9.56 20.04 15.84
N VAL A 4 8.33 19.58 15.63
CA VAL A 4 7.86 19.05 14.36
C VAL A 4 7.73 20.22 13.40
N GLY A 5 8.75 20.44 12.58
CA GLY A 5 8.67 21.37 11.46
C GLY A 5 7.68 20.83 10.44
N LEU A 6 6.48 21.41 10.41
CA LEU A 6 5.55 21.25 9.30
C LEU A 6 6.21 21.86 8.06
N VAL A 7 6.66 21.02 7.12
CA VAL A 7 6.93 21.48 5.77
C VAL A 7 5.58 21.67 5.07
N HIS A 8 5.09 22.92 5.11
CA HIS A 8 4.00 23.35 4.25
C HIS A 8 4.49 23.21 2.80
N SER A 9 3.80 22.40 2.01
CA SER A 9 4.12 22.20 0.58
C SER A 9 3.08 22.94 -0.23
N ASP A 10 3.24 24.25 -0.38
CA ASP A 10 2.47 25.05 -1.33
C ASP A 10 3.05 24.82 -2.73
N ASN A 11 2.49 23.87 -3.48
CA ASN A 11 2.74 23.79 -4.93
C ASN A 11 1.41 23.79 -5.68
N SER A 12 0.83 24.99 -5.80
CA SER A 12 -0.31 25.27 -6.65
C SER A 12 0.12 25.41 -8.10
N THR A 13 -0.23 24.45 -8.93
CA THR A 13 -1.11 24.61 -10.12
C THR A 13 -0.90 23.41 -11.06
N ILE A 14 -2.01 22.84 -11.52
CA ILE A 14 -2.32 22.60 -12.94
C ILE A 14 -3.68 21.92 -12.94
N GLY A 15 -4.67 22.66 -13.45
CA GLY A 15 -5.75 22.16 -14.30
C GLY A 15 -6.70 21.12 -13.72
N ASN A 16 -7.98 21.33 -14.03
CA ASN A 16 -8.96 20.28 -14.15
C ASN A 16 -8.46 19.15 -15.09
N ILE A 17 -7.66 18.24 -14.54
CA ILE A 17 -7.66 16.87 -15.00
C ILE A 17 -8.83 16.32 -14.20
N SER A 18 -9.99 16.23 -14.86
CA SER A 18 -10.96 15.21 -14.51
C SER A 18 -10.12 13.95 -14.37
N ALA A 19 -9.77 13.63 -13.12
CA ALA A 19 -9.16 12.37 -12.84
C ALA A 19 -10.18 11.45 -13.46
N LEU A 20 -9.79 10.82 -14.56
CA LEU A 20 -10.40 9.60 -14.97
C LEU A 20 -10.14 8.74 -13.73
N THR A 21 -11.04 8.81 -12.75
CA THR A 21 -11.73 7.63 -12.29
C THR A 21 -12.23 6.97 -13.56
N SER A 22 -11.29 6.35 -14.26
CA SER A 22 -11.36 4.94 -14.55
C SER A 22 -11.65 4.22 -13.22
N THR A 23 -12.81 4.44 -12.61
CA THR A 23 -13.87 3.43 -12.70
C THR A 23 -13.85 2.94 -14.14
N GLY A 24 -12.85 2.10 -14.44
CA GLY A 24 -12.88 1.24 -15.58
C GLY A 24 -14.19 0.55 -15.39
N SER A 25 -15.16 0.98 -16.20
CA SER A 25 -16.37 0.26 -16.49
C SER A 25 -15.95 -1.19 -16.55
N ALA A 26 -16.54 -2.00 -15.68
CA ALA A 26 -16.24 -3.41 -15.55
C ALA A 26 -16.66 -4.12 -16.82
N THR A 27 -15.94 -3.89 -17.92
CA THR A 27 -15.74 -4.93 -18.91
C THR A 27 -15.07 -6.06 -18.14
N SER A 28 -15.65 -7.24 -18.25
CA SER A 28 -15.32 -8.49 -17.57
C SER A 28 -13.93 -9.00 -17.98
N LEU A 29 -12.88 -8.19 -17.83
CA LEU A 29 -11.53 -8.68 -17.73
C LEU A 29 -11.52 -9.58 -16.49
N SER A 30 -11.29 -10.88 -16.67
CA SER A 30 -11.13 -11.79 -15.54
C SER A 30 -9.80 -11.45 -14.86
N TRP A 31 -9.83 -10.49 -13.93
CA TRP A 31 -8.68 -10.21 -13.08
C TRP A 31 -8.43 -11.48 -12.26
N GLY A 32 -7.18 -11.94 -12.20
CA GLY A 32 -6.93 -13.10 -11.37
C GLY A 32 -7.02 -12.76 -9.90
N GLU A 33 -7.35 -13.80 -9.13
CA GLU A 33 -7.47 -13.68 -7.70
C GLU A 33 -6.10 -13.58 -7.04
N TRP A 34 -6.02 -12.74 -6.02
CA TRP A 34 -4.90 -12.75 -5.10
C TRP A 34 -4.92 -14.04 -4.27
N THR A 35 -3.74 -14.61 -4.02
CA THR A 35 -3.60 -15.63 -2.97
C THR A 35 -3.90 -15.00 -1.61
N PRO A 36 -4.30 -15.80 -0.61
CA PRO A 36 -4.25 -15.36 0.78
C PRO A 36 -2.84 -14.83 1.10
N TRP A 37 -2.79 -13.87 2.01
CA TRP A 37 -1.53 -13.32 2.47
C TRP A 37 -0.70 -14.38 3.21
N SER A 38 0.61 -14.35 3.01
CA SER A 38 1.56 -15.18 3.77
C SER A 38 1.50 -14.89 5.26
N LYS A 39 2.11 -15.71 6.12
CA LYS A 39 2.34 -15.29 7.51
C LYS A 39 3.19 -14.00 7.54
N TRP A 40 3.00 -13.21 8.60
CA TRP A 40 3.84 -12.04 8.85
C TRP A 40 5.26 -12.50 9.16
N SER A 41 6.25 -11.85 8.56
CA SER A 41 7.64 -12.01 8.94
C SER A 41 7.83 -11.56 10.39
N PRO A 42 8.82 -12.14 11.11
CA PRO A 42 9.19 -11.68 12.43
C PRO A 42 9.46 -10.18 12.40
N CYS A 43 9.13 -9.51 13.50
CA CYS A 43 9.41 -8.08 13.65
C CYS A 43 10.90 -7.82 13.50
N THR A 44 11.26 -6.81 12.72
CA THR A 44 12.67 -6.40 12.58
C THR A 44 13.29 -6.02 13.92
N ARG A 45 12.48 -5.54 14.87
CA ARG A 45 12.91 -5.13 16.21
C ARG A 45 11.99 -5.72 17.25
N SER A 46 12.56 -6.16 18.37
CA SER A 46 11.82 -6.59 19.55
C SER A 46 11.32 -5.42 20.41
N CYS A 47 11.89 -4.22 20.28
CA CYS A 47 11.49 -3.02 21.01
C CYS A 47 11.68 -1.73 20.18
N GLY A 48 10.89 -0.69 20.52
CA GLY A 48 11.02 0.66 19.96
C GLY A 48 10.51 0.84 18.53
N GLY A 49 9.51 0.06 18.11
CA GLY A 49 8.90 0.13 16.78
C GLY A 49 9.68 -0.67 15.72
N GLY A 50 9.29 -1.93 15.54
CA GLY A 50 9.72 -2.79 14.44
C GLY A 50 8.76 -2.78 13.26
N LEU A 51 9.19 -3.38 12.16
CA LEU A 51 8.36 -3.60 10.96
C LEU A 51 8.20 -5.09 10.72
N SER A 52 6.97 -5.51 10.43
CA SER A 52 6.66 -6.83 9.90
C SER A 52 6.26 -6.71 8.43
N ARG A 53 6.76 -7.63 7.62
CA ARG A 53 6.45 -7.74 6.20
C ARG A 53 5.52 -8.93 5.93
N GLN A 54 4.60 -8.77 5.00
CA GLN A 54 3.74 -9.84 4.50
C GLN A 54 3.73 -9.79 2.98
N THR A 55 3.63 -10.95 2.34
CA THR A 55 3.60 -11.03 0.88
C THR A 55 2.42 -11.86 0.41
N ARG A 56 1.92 -11.58 -0.78
CA ARG A 56 0.90 -12.39 -1.47
C ARG A 56 1.25 -12.48 -2.94
N ARG A 57 0.77 -13.51 -3.60
CA ARG A 57 0.99 -13.73 -5.03
C ARG A 57 -0.32 -13.56 -5.80
N CYS A 58 -0.18 -13.21 -7.05
CA CYS A 58 -1.30 -13.16 -7.99
C CYS A 58 -1.45 -14.55 -8.60
N LYS A 59 -2.59 -15.23 -8.41
CA LYS A 59 -2.80 -16.59 -8.95
C LYS A 59 -2.82 -16.59 -10.47
N ARG A 60 -3.45 -15.57 -11.08
CA ARG A 60 -3.51 -15.37 -12.54
C ARG A 60 -3.33 -13.89 -12.87
N LYS A 61 -2.41 -13.55 -13.75
CA LYS A 61 -2.26 -12.15 -14.18
C LYS A 61 -3.35 -11.81 -15.21
N PRO A 62 -3.90 -10.58 -15.23
CA PRO A 62 -3.56 -9.44 -14.37
C PRO A 62 -4.36 -9.43 -13.05
N CYS A 63 -3.72 -9.10 -11.91
CA CYS A 63 -4.44 -8.89 -10.64
C CYS A 63 -4.71 -7.39 -10.41
N LYS A 64 -5.94 -7.05 -9.98
CA LYS A 64 -6.31 -5.66 -9.65
C LYS A 64 -5.81 -5.31 -8.26
N GLY A 65 -5.30 -4.09 -8.09
CA GLY A 65 -5.18 -3.45 -6.79
C GLY A 65 -3.80 -3.54 -6.14
N LYS A 66 -3.80 -3.18 -4.85
CA LYS A 66 -2.62 -2.78 -4.07
C LYS A 66 -1.59 -3.91 -3.96
N SER A 67 -0.32 -3.56 -4.14
CA SER A 67 0.91 -4.35 -4.24
C SER A 67 0.92 -5.76 -3.63
N SER A 68 1.78 -6.63 -4.17
CA SER A 68 2.04 -7.98 -3.65
C SER A 68 2.69 -8.02 -2.25
N VAL A 69 3.03 -6.87 -1.68
CA VAL A 69 3.74 -6.73 -0.40
C VAL A 69 3.00 -5.73 0.48
N LYS A 70 2.87 -6.07 1.77
CA LYS A 70 2.29 -5.21 2.81
C LYS A 70 3.24 -5.13 4.01
N PHE A 71 3.32 -3.96 4.61
CA PHE A 71 4.07 -3.71 5.84
C PHE A 71 3.12 -3.33 6.98
N LYS A 72 3.48 -3.69 8.21
CA LYS A 72 2.83 -3.21 9.42
C LYS A 72 3.89 -2.88 10.48
N ILE A 73 3.61 -1.89 11.32
CA ILE A 73 4.40 -1.62 12.51
C ILE A 73 4.07 -2.68 13.57
N CYS A 74 5.08 -3.14 14.28
CA CYS A 74 4.94 -4.02 15.44
C CYS A 74 5.88 -3.59 16.55
N ASN A 75 5.65 -4.03 17.79
CA ASN A 75 6.50 -3.71 18.95
C ASN A 75 6.70 -2.19 19.16
N ASN A 76 5.64 -1.40 18.94
CA ASN A 76 5.57 0.05 19.20
C ASN A 76 5.13 0.33 20.65
N GLN A 77 5.80 -0.30 21.62
CA GLN A 77 5.61 0.01 23.04
C GLN A 77 6.60 1.06 23.50
#